data_AF-A0A1W9GA26-F1
#
_entry.id   AF-A0A1W9GA26-F1
#
_cell.length_a   1.000
_cell.length_b   1.000
_cell.length_c   1.000
_cell.angle_alpha   90.00
_cell.angle_beta   90.00
_cell.angle_gamma   90.00
#
_symmetry.space_group_name_H-M   'P 1'
#
loop_
_entity.id
_entity.type
_entity.pdbx_description
1 polymer ?
#
loop_
_entity_poly.entity_id
_entity_poly.type
_entity_poly.pdbx_seq_one_letter_code
_entity_poly.pdbx_strand_id
1 'polypeptide(L)'
;MPLAGTSSSGQYSCATASQHTLKDLRIKRKGQPVVVLGHLLDRKGQEAAFEVFNDRIALVKFSDGGLLGYDPIELLLPTEIDDKGIAYFEIRPCRTCQVLFPLTLEEAESEVEPAQCLDCRD
;
A
#
# COMPACT_ATOMS: atom_id res chain seq x y z
N MET A 1 -26.79 -1.14 -1.84
CA MET A 1 -25.77 -1.91 -1.09
C MET A 1 -25.14 -0.99 -0.05
N PRO A 2 -24.90 -1.42 1.20
CA PRO A 2 -24.30 -0.54 2.20
C PRO A 2 -22.81 -0.37 1.90
N LEU A 3 -22.40 0.89 1.67
CA LEU A 3 -21.03 1.30 1.44
C LEU A 3 -20.29 1.24 2.79
N ALA A 4 -19.41 0.26 2.99
CA ALA A 4 -18.68 0.11 4.25
C ALA A 4 -17.84 1.38 4.53
N GLY A 5 -18.03 1.94 5.73
CA GLY A 5 -17.57 3.28 6.10
C GLY A 5 -16.06 3.45 6.09
N THR A 6 -15.56 4.25 5.15
CA THR A 6 -14.23 4.84 5.24
C THR A 6 -14.30 6.05 6.18
N SER A 7 -13.53 6.06 7.27
CA SER A 7 -13.40 7.27 8.09
C SER A 7 -12.52 8.30 7.35
N SER A 8 -13.06 9.49 7.11
CA SER A 8 -12.38 10.60 6.43
C SER A 8 -11.58 11.53 7.36
N SER A 9 -11.45 11.17 8.65
CA SER A 9 -10.75 11.98 9.67
C SER A 9 -9.64 11.19 10.37
N GLY A 10 -8.39 11.61 10.18
CA GLY A 10 -7.20 11.01 10.81
C GLY A 10 -6.00 10.94 9.86
N GLN A 11 -4.83 10.56 10.38
CA GLN A 11 -3.63 10.34 9.57
C GLN A 11 -3.75 9.06 8.73
N TYR A 12 -3.18 9.09 7.54
CA TYR A 12 -2.97 7.91 6.70
C TYR A 12 -1.90 7.01 7.31
N SER A 13 -1.95 5.73 6.97
CA SER A 13 -1.04 4.72 7.48
C SER A 13 0.17 4.54 6.57
N CYS A 14 1.32 4.29 7.17
CA CYS A 14 2.55 3.86 6.51
C CYS A 14 2.83 2.39 6.80
N ALA A 15 3.78 1.81 6.07
CA ALA A 15 4.28 0.48 6.28
C ALA A 15 4.95 0.38 7.66
N THR A 16 4.61 -0.68 8.39
CA THR A 16 5.19 -1.02 9.69
C THR A 16 5.59 -2.49 9.67
N ALA A 17 6.36 -2.95 10.66
CA ALA A 17 6.79 -4.34 10.77
C ALA A 17 5.67 -5.40 10.75
N SER A 18 4.40 -5.00 10.90
CA SER A 18 3.24 -5.89 10.87
C SER A 18 2.18 -5.51 9.82
N GLN A 19 2.37 -4.40 9.10
CA GLN A 19 1.39 -3.89 8.14
C GLN A 19 2.12 -3.37 6.91
N HIS A 20 2.05 -4.10 5.80
CA HIS A 20 2.74 -3.73 4.56
C HIS A 20 1.76 -3.40 3.43
N THR A 21 0.52 -3.87 3.55
CA THR A 21 -0.50 -3.74 2.51
C THR A 21 -1.78 -3.14 3.06
N LEU A 22 -2.65 -2.69 2.16
CA LEU A 22 -3.98 -2.20 2.52
C LEU A 22 -4.78 -3.27 3.26
N LYS A 23 -4.56 -4.57 2.97
CA LYS A 23 -5.21 -5.68 3.67
C LYS A 23 -4.98 -5.62 5.18
N ASP A 24 -3.76 -5.30 5.60
CA ASP A 24 -3.29 -5.39 6.99
C ASP A 24 -3.83 -4.27 7.90
N LEU A 25 -4.33 -3.19 7.28
CA LEU A 25 -4.89 -2.07 8.04
C LEU A 25 -6.19 -2.46 8.73
N ARG A 26 -6.31 -2.26 10.04
CA ARG A 26 -7.60 -2.45 10.72
C ARG A 26 -8.65 -1.43 10.26
N ILE A 27 -8.23 -0.20 9.99
CA ILE A 27 -9.09 0.90 9.53
C ILE A 27 -8.57 1.34 8.17
N LYS A 28 -9.39 1.20 7.12
CA LYS A 28 -9.09 1.69 5.78
C LYS A 28 -9.73 3.06 5.58
N ARG A 29 -8.94 4.04 5.15
CA ARG A 29 -9.36 5.43 5.02
C ARG A 29 -9.39 5.83 3.56
N LYS A 30 -10.49 6.41 3.10
CA LYS A 30 -10.57 6.99 1.77
C LYS A 30 -9.47 8.05 1.63
N GLY A 31 -8.76 8.02 0.50
CA GLY A 31 -7.58 8.84 0.25
C GLY A 31 -6.26 8.18 0.66
N GLN A 32 -6.28 7.01 1.34
CA GLN A 32 -5.06 6.31 1.72
C GLN A 32 -4.19 6.07 0.48
N PRO A 33 -2.98 6.63 0.42
CA PRO A 33 -2.05 6.39 -0.68
C PRO A 33 -1.59 4.94 -0.65
N VAL A 34 -1.52 4.34 -1.84
CA VAL A 34 -1.04 2.98 -2.07
C VAL A 34 -0.28 2.92 -3.38
N VAL A 35 0.62 1.95 -3.52
CA VAL A 35 1.24 1.59 -4.80
C VAL A 35 0.77 0.20 -5.22
N VAL A 36 0.45 0.06 -6.51
CA VAL A 36 -0.22 -1.12 -7.05
C VAL A 36 0.80 -2.15 -7.52
N LEU A 37 0.75 -3.37 -6.99
CA LEU A 37 1.51 -4.52 -7.50
C LEU A 37 0.81 -5.25 -8.65
N GLY A 38 -0.48 -4.98 -8.81
CA GLY A 38 -1.46 -5.84 -9.46
C GLY A 38 -1.16 -6.29 -10.88
N HIS A 39 -1.99 -7.22 -11.32
CA HIS A 39 -1.89 -7.97 -12.58
C HIS A 39 -1.94 -7.14 -13.88
N LEU A 40 -2.42 -5.89 -13.85
CA LEU A 40 -2.46 -5.02 -15.03
C LEU A 40 -1.10 -4.34 -15.24
N LEU A 41 -0.38 -4.74 -16.29
CA LEU A 41 0.97 -4.27 -16.59
C LEU A 41 1.07 -2.74 -16.65
N ASP A 42 0.08 -2.07 -17.26
CA ASP A 42 0.08 -0.60 -17.42
C ASP A 42 -0.18 0.17 -16.11
N ARG A 43 -0.54 -0.52 -15.03
CA ARG A 43 -0.81 0.07 -13.71
C ARG A 43 0.14 -0.42 -12.62
N LYS A 44 0.91 -1.46 -12.90
CA LYS A 44 1.89 -2.01 -11.97
C LYS A 44 2.95 -0.97 -11.63
N GLY A 45 3.20 -0.78 -10.35
CA GLY A 45 4.12 0.21 -9.79
C GLY A 45 3.57 1.64 -9.74
N GLN A 46 2.33 1.88 -10.18
CA GLN A 46 1.73 3.22 -10.08
C GLN A 46 1.11 3.47 -8.70
N GLU A 47 1.21 4.73 -8.28
CA GLU A 47 0.54 5.25 -7.10
C GLU A 47 -0.95 5.50 -7.38
N ALA A 48 -1.77 5.23 -6.37
CA ALA A 48 -3.20 5.48 -6.38
C ALA A 48 -3.69 5.83 -4.98
N ALA A 49 -4.91 6.34 -4.89
CA ALA A 49 -5.59 6.58 -3.62
C ALA A 49 -6.73 5.58 -3.43
N PHE A 50 -6.78 4.90 -2.28
CA PHE A 50 -7.91 4.04 -1.95
C PHE A 50 -9.21 4.86 -1.83
N GLU A 51 -10.26 4.43 -2.50
CA GLU A 51 -11.55 5.11 -2.49
C GLU A 51 -12.54 4.42 -1.56
N VAL A 52 -12.81 3.14 -1.82
CA VAL A 52 -13.86 2.38 -1.14
C VAL A 52 -13.70 0.88 -1.43
N PHE A 53 -14.36 0.06 -0.62
CA PHE A 53 -14.56 -1.36 -0.94
C PHE A 53 -15.82 -1.57 -1.77
N ASN A 54 -15.70 -2.42 -2.79
CA ASN A 54 -16.83 -3.10 -3.41
C ASN A 54 -16.70 -4.59 -3.11
N ASP A 55 -17.49 -5.08 -2.15
CA ASP A 55 -17.32 -6.39 -1.51
C ASP A 55 -15.90 -6.62 -0.96
N ARG A 56 -15.11 -7.49 -1.60
CA ARG A 56 -13.72 -7.80 -1.21
C ARG A 56 -12.67 -7.03 -2.00
N ILE A 57 -13.11 -6.29 -3.02
CA ILE A 57 -12.23 -5.57 -3.95
C ILE A 57 -12.04 -4.15 -3.44
N ALA A 58 -10.80 -3.71 -3.33
CA ALA A 58 -10.47 -2.31 -3.04
C ALA A 58 -10.46 -1.51 -4.33
N LEU A 59 -11.32 -0.50 -4.43
CA LEU A 59 -11.29 0.46 -5.53
C LEU A 59 -10.25 1.53 -5.22
N VAL A 60 -9.36 1.78 -6.17
CA VAL A 60 -8.33 2.83 -6.08
C VAL A 60 -8.44 3.77 -7.27
N LYS A 61 -8.22 5.06 -7.00
CA LYS A 61 -8.25 6.13 -7.99
C LYS A 61 -6.83 6.58 -8.33
N PHE A 62 -6.50 6.57 -9.61
CA PHE A 62 -5.22 7.04 -10.15
C PHE A 62 -5.28 8.55 -10.44
N SER A 63 -4.11 9.15 -10.64
CA SER A 63 -3.96 10.59 -10.93
C SER A 63 -4.62 11.01 -12.25
N ASP A 64 -4.71 10.10 -13.21
CA ASP A 64 -5.43 10.30 -14.48
C ASP A 64 -6.97 10.23 -14.33
N GLY A 65 -7.47 9.99 -13.13
CA GLY A 65 -8.90 9.84 -12.82
C GLY A 65 -9.45 8.43 -13.03
N GLY A 66 -8.63 7.48 -13.50
CA GLY A 66 -9.01 6.08 -13.63
C GLY A 66 -9.37 5.46 -12.28
N LEU A 67 -10.43 4.65 -12.24
CA LEU A 67 -10.87 3.92 -11.05
C LEU A 67 -10.87 2.42 -11.35
N LEU A 68 -10.03 1.66 -10.65
CA LEU A 68 -9.88 0.22 -10.85
C LEU A 68 -9.91 -0.53 -9.52
N GLY A 69 -10.29 -1.81 -9.61
CA GLY A 69 -10.36 -2.70 -8.45
C GLY A 69 -9.15 -3.63 -8.35
N TYR A 70 -8.62 -3.79 -7.14
CA TYR A 70 -7.52 -4.70 -6.82
C TYR A 70 -7.83 -5.54 -5.58
N ASP A 71 -7.13 -6.67 -5.44
CA ASP A 71 -7.07 -7.35 -4.15
C ASP A 71 -6.29 -6.46 -3.16
N PRO A 72 -6.77 -6.24 -1.92
CA PRO A 72 -6.06 -5.42 -0.93
C PRO A 72 -4.63 -5.85 -0.63
N ILE A 73 -4.25 -7.11 -0.89
CA ILE A 73 -2.87 -7.59 -0.75
C ILE A 73 -1.93 -7.03 -1.84
N GLU A 74 -2.49 -6.63 -2.99
CA GLU A 74 -1.74 -6.06 -4.11
C GLU A 74 -1.51 -4.55 -3.96
N LEU A 75 -1.94 -3.95 -2.84
CA LEU A 75 -1.89 -2.51 -2.59
C LEU A 75 -0.93 -2.23 -1.44
N LEU A 76 0.33 -1.89 -1.75
CA LEU A 76 1.35 -1.63 -0.74
C LEU A 76 1.17 -0.25 -0.11
N LEU A 77 1.44 -0.16 1.19
CA LEU A 77 1.45 1.08 1.95
C LEU A 77 2.73 1.89 1.68
N PRO A 78 2.69 3.22 1.87
CA PRO A 78 3.88 4.06 1.76
C PRO A 78 4.83 3.79 2.92
N THR A 79 6.12 4.02 2.68
CA THR A 79 7.15 3.97 3.72
C THR A 79 7.01 5.15 4.67
N GLU A 80 6.75 6.34 4.13
CA GLU A 80 6.49 7.55 4.89
C GLU A 80 5.49 8.48 4.19
N ILE A 81 4.92 9.40 4.96
CA ILE A 81 4.13 10.51 4.45
C ILE A 81 4.65 11.78 5.11
N ASP A 82 5.09 12.74 4.32
CA ASP A 82 5.68 13.98 4.84
C ASP A 82 4.64 14.94 5.44
N ASP A 83 5.11 16.07 5.95
CA ASP A 83 4.30 17.13 6.55
C ASP A 83 3.33 17.81 5.56
N LYS A 84 3.57 17.66 4.25
CA LYS A 84 2.70 18.15 3.17
C LYS A 84 1.70 17.08 2.70
N GLY A 85 1.76 15.88 3.25
CA GLY A 85 0.90 14.76 2.87
C GLY A 85 1.35 14.04 1.61
N ILE A 86 2.60 14.23 1.17
CA ILE A 86 3.19 13.49 0.04
C ILE A 86 3.67 12.13 0.55
N ALA A 87 3.24 11.07 -0.12
CA ALA A 87 3.60 9.71 0.21
C ALA A 87 4.88 9.30 -0.52
N TYR A 88 5.83 8.66 0.18
CA TYR A 88 7.04 8.09 -0.39
C TYR A 88 7.04 6.58 -0.22
N PHE A 89 7.50 5.87 -1.25
CA PHE A 89 7.46 4.41 -1.32
C PHE A 89 8.86 3.84 -1.56
N GLU A 90 9.42 3.16 -0.57
CA GLU A 90 10.67 2.41 -0.68
C GLU A 90 10.33 0.94 -0.90
N ILE A 91 10.34 0.48 -2.16
CA ILE A 91 9.95 -0.90 -2.51
C ILE A 91 11.19 -1.72 -2.84
N ARG A 92 11.27 -2.95 -2.32
CA ARG A 92 12.34 -3.91 -2.61
C ARG A 92 11.77 -5.24 -3.12
N PRO A 93 12.47 -5.93 -4.05
CA PRO A 93 12.14 -7.30 -4.38
C PRO A 93 12.68 -8.25 -3.31
N CYS A 94 11.83 -9.15 -2.81
CA CYS A 94 12.27 -10.23 -1.94
C CYS A 94 13.27 -11.14 -2.69
N ARG A 95 14.46 -11.35 -2.14
CA ARG A 95 15.49 -12.19 -2.77
C ARG A 95 15.08 -13.66 -2.89
N THR A 96 14.11 -14.11 -2.11
CA THR A 96 13.64 -15.51 -2.09
C THR A 96 12.47 -15.73 -3.04
N CYS A 97 11.37 -15.00 -2.88
CA CYS A 97 10.14 -15.21 -3.66
C CYS A 97 9.92 -14.19 -4.79
N GLN A 98 10.80 -13.19 -4.94
CA GLN A 98 10.73 -12.10 -5.94
C GLN A 98 9.48 -11.20 -5.84
N VAL A 99 8.65 -11.37 -4.81
CA VAL A 99 7.54 -10.46 -4.51
C VAL A 99 8.08 -9.12 -4.04
N LEU A 100 7.47 -8.04 -4.52
CA LEU A 100 7.78 -6.68 -4.10
C LEU A 100 7.14 -6.40 -2.74
N PHE A 101 7.89 -5.79 -1.82
CA PHE A 101 7.39 -5.39 -0.51
C PHE A 101 7.91 -3.98 -0.17
N PRO A 102 7.13 -3.17 0.58
CA PRO A 102 7.60 -1.87 1.04
C PRO A 102 8.50 -2.05 2.26
N LEU A 103 9.48 -1.17 2.40
CA LEU A 103 10.24 -1.00 3.64
C LEU A 103 9.43 -0.16 4.63
N THR A 104 9.62 -0.41 5.93
CA THR A 104 9.25 0.56 6.96
C THR A 104 10.23 1.74 6.95
N LEU A 105 9.87 2.85 7.59
CA LEU A 105 10.77 4.00 7.72
C LEU A 105 12.08 3.60 8.39
N GLU A 106 12.01 2.82 9.48
CA GLU A 106 13.18 2.35 10.22
C GLU A 106 14.06 1.42 9.37
N GLU A 107 13.45 0.58 8.51
CA GLU A 107 14.19 -0.28 7.59
C GLU A 107 14.87 0.50 6.47
N ALA A 108 14.25 1.57 5.98
CA ALA A 108 14.81 2.44 4.94
C ALA A 108 15.97 3.31 5.47
N GLU A 109 15.90 3.75 6.72
CA GLU A 109 16.97 4.54 7.38
C GLU A 109 18.12 3.67 7.93
N SER A 110 17.94 2.36 7.97
CA SER A 110 18.95 1.41 8.47
C SER A 110 20.13 1.27 7.51
N GLU A 111 21.34 1.07 8.05
CA GLU A 111 22.53 0.71 7.25
C GLU A 111 22.37 -0.64 6.53
N VAL A 112 21.50 -1.51 7.08
CA VAL A 112 21.21 -2.83 6.52
C VAL A 112 19.72 -2.94 6.27
N GLU A 113 19.35 -2.85 5.00
CA GLU A 113 18.00 -3.12 4.54
C GLU A 113 17.69 -4.62 4.55
N PRO A 114 16.42 -4.99 4.72
CA PRO A 114 16.03 -6.37 4.61
C PRO A 114 16.11 -6.93 3.19
N ALA A 115 16.58 -8.17 3.08
CA ALA A 115 16.64 -8.89 1.82
C ALA A 115 15.37 -9.71 1.49
N GLN A 116 14.43 -9.86 2.42
CA GLN A 116 13.27 -10.75 2.32
C GLN A 116 11.98 -10.02 2.74
N CYS A 117 10.85 -10.38 2.15
CA CYS A 117 9.54 -9.94 2.62
C CYS A 117 9.17 -10.65 3.94
N LEU A 118 8.16 -10.15 4.66
CA LEU A 118 7.68 -10.73 5.91
C LEU A 118 7.40 -12.24 5.78
N ASP A 119 6.65 -12.64 4.75
CA ASP A 119 6.30 -14.05 4.49
C ASP A 119 7.51 -15.00 4.31
N CYS A 120 8.70 -14.46 3.99
CA CYS A 120 9.93 -15.25 3.83
C CYS A 120 10.90 -15.12 5.01
N ARG A 121 10.64 -14.22 5.96
CA ARG A 121 11.42 -14.07 7.20
C ARG A 121 10.85 -14.92 8.34
N ASP A 122 9.55 -15.21 8.28
CA ASP A 122 8.84 -16.15 9.17
C ASP A 122 9.12 -17.63 8.81
#